data_AF-A0A7C5EL30-F1
#
_entry.id   AF-A0A7C5EL30-F1
#
_cell.length_a   1.000
_cell.length_b   1.000
_cell.length_c   1.000
_cell.angle_alpha   90.00
_cell.angle_beta   90.00
_cell.angle_gamma   90.00
#
_symmetry.space_group_name_H-M   'P 1'
#
loop_
_entity.id
_entity.type
_entity.pdbx_description
1 polymer ?
#
loop_
_entity_poly.entity_id
_entity_poly.type
_entity_poly.pdbx_seq_one_letter_code
_entity_poly.pdbx_strand_id
1 'polypeptide(L)'
;MPNRRKNAKHPVIKTGLYSHLEKWDIDKRTKVYRALDEARRGLLGMFPQGPTPAICLLVDRILFKGLKLSIYERMEIKGGDTGGPGTEERYLKMSNSLREDLRLLTNLAAQQAPEREVPNLEEYLQAIRRAGKAPQVMIIKGENDD
;
A
#
# COMPACT_ATOMS: atom_id res chain seq x y z
N MET A 1 -7.67 45.58 -14.90
CA MET A 1 -6.94 44.37 -15.36
C MET A 1 -6.26 43.74 -14.14
N PRO A 2 -6.65 42.55 -13.67
CA PRO A 2 -6.04 41.97 -12.48
C PRO A 2 -4.64 41.43 -12.80
N ASN A 3 -3.66 41.88 -12.04
CA ASN A 3 -2.28 41.41 -12.07
C ASN A 3 -2.24 39.90 -11.82
N ARG A 4 -1.88 39.11 -12.84
CA ARG A 4 -1.52 37.70 -12.66
C ARG A 4 -0.31 37.64 -11.73
N ARG A 5 -0.53 37.22 -10.48
CA ARG A 5 0.55 36.91 -9.55
C ARG A 5 1.47 35.91 -10.25
N LYS A 6 2.72 36.31 -10.50
CA LYS A 6 3.78 35.42 -10.94
C LYS A 6 3.80 34.24 -9.99
N ASN A 7 3.61 33.03 -10.51
CA ASN A 7 3.80 31.80 -9.76
C ASN A 7 5.23 31.85 -9.22
N ALA A 8 5.39 32.18 -7.93
CA ALA A 8 6.66 32.05 -7.26
C ALA A 8 7.09 30.61 -7.47
N LYS A 9 8.27 30.39 -8.06
CA LYS A 9 8.86 29.05 -8.16
C LYS A 9 8.99 28.56 -6.72
N HIS A 10 8.06 27.73 -6.26
CA HIS A 10 8.18 27.09 -4.96
C HIS A 10 9.55 26.41 -4.93
N PRO A 11 10.35 26.59 -3.87
CA PRO A 11 11.64 25.95 -3.77
C PRO A 11 11.45 24.45 -3.98
N VAL A 12 12.21 23.90 -4.91
CA VAL A 12 12.13 22.49 -5.27
C VAL A 12 12.61 21.69 -4.06
N ILE A 13 11.68 21.07 -3.35
CA ILE A 13 12.00 20.24 -2.19
C ILE A 13 12.64 18.96 -2.71
N LYS A 14 13.97 18.86 -2.59
CA LYS A 14 14.73 17.66 -2.96
C LYS A 14 14.76 16.61 -1.85
N THR A 15 14.41 16.99 -0.62
CA THR A 15 14.57 16.16 0.59
C THR A 15 13.24 15.97 1.34
N GLY A 16 13.21 15.07 2.32
CA GLY A 16 12.01 14.82 3.11
C GLY A 16 10.85 14.17 2.32
N LEU A 17 9.65 14.23 2.89
CA LEU A 17 8.48 13.49 2.38
C LEU A 17 7.97 14.04 1.02
N TYR A 18 8.21 15.32 0.76
CA TYR A 18 7.81 15.99 -0.48
C TYR A 18 8.86 15.86 -1.59
N SER A 19 9.94 15.11 -1.36
CA SER A 19 11.00 14.87 -2.35
C SER A 19 10.44 14.43 -3.71
N HIS A 20 10.87 15.12 -4.76
CA HIS A 20 10.59 14.70 -6.14
C HIS A 20 11.65 13.67 -6.56
N LEU A 21 11.31 12.38 -6.52
CA LEU A 21 12.23 11.28 -6.83
C LEU A 21 12.83 11.37 -8.24
N GLU A 22 12.09 11.92 -9.21
CA GLU A 22 12.58 12.18 -10.57
C GLU A 22 13.84 13.07 -10.59
N LYS A 23 14.06 13.86 -9.53
CA LYS A 23 15.18 14.79 -9.40
C LYS A 23 16.36 14.20 -8.62
N TRP A 24 16.29 12.92 -8.26
CA TRP A 24 17.36 12.20 -7.54
C TRP A 24 18.31 11.45 -8.49
N ASP A 25 18.13 11.58 -9.81
CA ASP A 25 18.94 10.93 -10.86
C ASP A 25 19.14 9.43 -10.58
N ILE A 26 18.07 8.76 -10.11
CA ILE A 26 18.08 7.33 -9.79
C ILE A 26 18.10 6.55 -11.11
N ASP A 27 19.29 6.16 -11.54
CA ASP A 27 19.53 5.34 -12.73
C ASP A 27 19.88 3.89 -12.39
N LYS A 28 19.95 3.01 -13.40
CA LYS A 28 20.29 1.58 -13.24
C LYS A 28 21.66 1.30 -12.63
N ARG A 29 22.54 2.30 -12.60
CA ARG A 29 23.91 2.19 -12.07
C ARG A 29 23.94 2.55 -10.58
N THR A 30 23.00 3.36 -10.10
CA THR A 30 22.90 3.71 -8.68
C THR A 30 22.61 2.50 -7.79
N LYS A 31 23.22 2.47 -6.59
CA LYS A 31 22.94 1.45 -5.57
C LYS A 31 21.47 1.46 -5.14
N VAL A 32 20.86 2.65 -5.09
CA VAL A 32 19.45 2.83 -4.74
C VAL A 32 18.56 2.12 -5.75
N TYR A 33 18.78 2.32 -7.06
CA TYR A 33 18.01 1.61 -8.07
C TYR A 33 18.15 0.09 -7.95
N ARG A 34 19.39 -0.41 -7.77
CA ARG A 34 19.62 -1.85 -7.65
C ARG A 34 18.88 -2.45 -6.45
N ALA A 35 18.88 -1.76 -5.31
CA ALA A 35 18.14 -2.18 -4.14
C ALA A 35 16.62 -2.16 -4.37
N LEU A 36 16.09 -1.14 -5.07
CA LEU A 36 14.67 -1.08 -5.43
C LEU A 36 14.29 -2.18 -6.43
N ASP A 37 15.13 -2.48 -7.41
CA ASP A 37 14.91 -3.54 -8.39
C ASP A 37 14.97 -4.93 -7.74
N GLU A 38 15.88 -5.14 -6.79
CA GLU A 38 15.96 -6.36 -6.01
C GLU A 38 14.72 -6.54 -5.12
N ALA A 39 14.29 -5.49 -4.41
CA ALA A 39 13.05 -5.50 -3.64
C ALA A 39 11.83 -5.76 -4.53
N ARG A 40 11.78 -5.15 -5.72
CA ARG A 40 10.74 -5.39 -6.72
C ARG A 40 10.67 -6.85 -7.14
N ARG A 41 11.82 -7.46 -7.46
CA ARG A 41 11.91 -8.88 -7.83
C ARG A 41 11.47 -9.78 -6.68
N GLY A 42 11.88 -9.47 -5.45
CA GLY A 42 11.46 -10.21 -4.26
C GLY A 42 9.94 -10.19 -4.06
N LEU A 43 9.32 -9.02 -4.18
CA LEU A 43 7.86 -8.87 -4.04
C LEU A 43 7.08 -9.54 -5.17
N LEU A 44 7.55 -9.44 -6.41
CA LEU A 44 6.91 -10.12 -7.55
C LEU A 44 7.14 -11.63 -7.53
N GLY A 45 8.23 -12.10 -6.93
CA GLY A 45 8.53 -13.53 -6.74
C GLY A 45 7.53 -14.26 -5.85
N MET A 46 6.67 -13.54 -5.13
CA MET A 46 5.58 -14.11 -4.33
C MET A 46 4.45 -14.73 -5.19
N PHE A 47 4.42 -14.48 -6.50
CA PHE A 47 3.33 -14.84 -7.40
C PHE A 47 3.78 -15.91 -8.41
N PRO A 48 3.65 -17.22 -8.10
CA PRO A 48 4.20 -18.31 -8.91
C PRO A 48 3.54 -18.45 -10.29
N GLN A 49 2.27 -18.04 -10.42
CA GLN A 49 1.57 -18.00 -11.71
C GLN A 49 1.86 -16.73 -12.52
N GLY A 50 2.73 -15.86 -12.01
CA GLY A 50 3.09 -14.59 -12.60
C GLY A 50 2.25 -13.42 -12.05
N PRO A 51 2.86 -12.22 -11.93
CA PRO A 51 2.15 -11.04 -11.47
C PRO A 51 1.27 -10.44 -12.58
N THR A 52 0.04 -10.11 -12.24
CA THR A 52 -0.84 -9.33 -13.13
C THR A 52 -0.36 -7.87 -13.22
N PRO A 53 -0.78 -7.09 -14.23
CA PRO A 53 -0.44 -5.67 -14.32
C PRO A 53 -0.83 -4.87 -13.07
N ALA A 54 -1.95 -5.22 -12.43
CA ALA A 54 -2.40 -4.61 -11.18
C ALA A 54 -1.43 -4.90 -10.02
N ILE A 55 -0.90 -6.12 -9.92
CA ILE A 55 0.12 -6.49 -8.92
C ILE A 55 1.41 -5.72 -9.17
N CYS A 56 1.85 -5.60 -10.42
CA CYS A 56 3.03 -4.81 -10.76
C CYS A 56 2.90 -3.36 -10.29
N LEU A 57 1.76 -2.72 -10.56
CA LEU A 57 1.49 -1.35 -10.11
C LEU A 57 1.43 -1.23 -8.58
N LEU A 58 0.86 -2.24 -7.90
CA LEU A 58 0.81 -2.27 -6.44
C LEU A 58 2.23 -2.36 -5.85
N VAL A 59 3.09 -3.22 -6.40
CA VAL A 59 4.49 -3.35 -5.99
C VAL A 59 5.25 -2.04 -6.22
N ASP A 60 5.12 -1.42 -7.39
CA ASP A 60 5.78 -0.14 -7.68
C ASP A 60 5.30 0.97 -6.72
N ARG A 61 4.01 0.96 -6.35
CA ARG A 61 3.45 1.88 -5.35
C ARG A 61 4.02 1.65 -3.94
N ILE A 62 4.17 0.39 -3.53
CA ILE A 62 4.78 -0.01 -2.25
C ILE A 62 6.22 0.52 -2.19
N LEU A 63 7.02 0.26 -3.23
CA LEU A 63 8.41 0.69 -3.32
C LEU A 63 8.54 2.23 -3.28
N PHE A 64 7.68 2.93 -4.02
CA PHE A 64 7.65 4.39 -4.03
C PHE A 64 7.37 4.96 -2.63
N LYS A 65 6.33 4.45 -1.96
CA LYS A 65 5.97 4.88 -0.59
C LYS A 65 7.09 4.54 0.40
N GLY A 66 7.64 3.33 0.33
CA GLY A 66 8.76 2.91 1.18
C GLY A 66 9.95 3.85 1.07
N LEU A 67 10.40 4.14 -0.16
CA LEU A 67 11.52 5.05 -0.40
C LEU A 67 11.26 6.45 0.15
N LYS A 68 10.04 6.99 -0.06
CA LYS A 68 9.63 8.30 0.46
C LYS A 68 9.70 8.38 1.99
N LEU A 69 9.21 7.35 2.68
CA LEU A 69 9.25 7.26 4.13
C LEU A 69 10.70 7.15 4.62
N SER A 70 11.54 6.31 4.01
CA SER A 70 12.95 6.19 4.38
C SER A 70 13.74 7.48 4.16
N ILE A 71 13.42 8.27 3.12
CA ILE A 71 14.02 9.59 2.92
C ILE A 71 13.61 10.55 4.04
N TYR A 72 12.33 10.53 4.43
CA TYR A 72 11.84 11.34 5.55
C TYR A 72 12.56 10.97 6.86
N GLU A 73 12.56 9.70 7.25
CA GLU A 73 13.21 9.20 8.48
C GLU A 73 14.71 9.53 8.50
N ARG A 74 15.39 9.37 7.36
CA ARG A 74 16.81 9.76 7.24
C ARG A 74 17.04 11.24 7.49
N MET A 75 16.14 12.10 7.01
CA MET A 75 16.25 13.54 7.22
C MET A 75 15.96 13.90 8.67
N GLU A 76 14.96 13.26 9.27
CA GLU A 76 14.62 13.42 10.69
C GLU A 76 15.79 13.04 11.60
N ILE A 77 16.41 11.87 11.40
CA ILE A 77 17.59 11.41 12.16
C ILE A 77 18.76 12.39 12.03
N LYS A 78 18.93 13.00 10.86
CA LYS A 78 19.99 13.98 10.60
C LYS A 78 19.69 15.39 11.11
N GLY A 79 18.50 15.61 11.70
CA GLY A 79 18.03 16.96 12.06
C GLY A 79 17.87 17.89 10.86
N GLY A 80 17.67 17.34 9.66
CA GLY A 80 17.53 18.09 8.41
C GLY A 80 16.08 18.46 8.10
N ASP A 81 15.87 19.16 6.98
CA ASP A 81 14.53 19.53 6.54
C ASP A 81 13.71 18.31 6.12
N THR A 82 12.61 18.08 6.85
CA THR A 82 11.67 16.98 6.61
C THR A 82 10.55 17.36 5.65
N GLY A 83 10.36 18.65 5.30
CA GLY A 83 9.35 19.13 4.35
C GLY A 83 8.34 20.14 4.91
N GLY A 84 8.56 20.66 6.12
CA GLY A 84 7.75 21.74 6.72
C GLY A 84 6.56 21.28 7.57
N PRO A 85 5.63 22.21 7.91
CA PRO A 85 4.48 21.94 8.78
C PRO A 85 3.52 20.86 8.21
N GLY A 86 2.98 20.00 9.08
CA GLY A 86 2.04 18.94 8.68
C GLY A 86 2.68 17.71 8.03
N THR A 87 4.01 17.68 7.90
CA THR A 87 4.71 16.54 7.30
C THR A 87 4.60 15.28 8.14
N GLU A 88 4.62 15.39 9.47
CA GLU A 88 4.46 14.25 10.38
C GLU A 88 3.11 13.54 10.18
N GLU A 89 2.01 14.29 10.15
CA GLU A 89 0.69 13.71 9.88
C GLU A 89 0.65 13.02 8.51
N ARG A 90 1.31 13.61 7.50
CA ARG A 90 1.39 13.01 6.17
C ARG A 90 2.27 11.76 6.14
N TYR A 91 3.35 11.74 6.92
CA TYR A 91 4.19 10.57 7.13
C TYR A 91 3.37 9.43 7.74
N LEU A 92 2.59 9.71 8.81
CA LEU A 92 1.68 8.76 9.44
C LEU A 92 0.61 8.22 8.49
N LYS A 93 -0.01 9.10 7.69
CA LYS A 93 -1.00 8.68 6.67
C LYS A 93 -0.37 7.77 5.61
N MET A 94 0.83 8.12 5.14
CA MET A 94 1.54 7.36 4.13
C MET A 94 2.05 6.01 4.66
N SER A 95 2.53 5.96 5.90
CA SER A 95 2.98 4.72 6.54
C SER A 95 1.81 3.76 6.80
N ASN A 96 0.65 4.28 7.25
CA ASN A 96 -0.58 3.49 7.36
C ASN A 96 -1.02 2.98 5.97
N SER A 97 -0.99 3.83 4.95
CA SER A 97 -1.32 3.41 3.59
C SER A 97 -0.35 2.36 3.02
N LEU A 98 0.94 2.43 3.36
CA LEU A 98 1.93 1.41 2.98
C LEU A 98 1.62 0.07 3.68
N ARG A 99 1.22 0.10 4.95
CA ARG A 99 0.81 -1.10 5.69
C ARG A 99 -0.38 -1.80 5.02
N GLU A 100 -1.39 -1.05 4.62
CA GLU A 100 -2.55 -1.60 3.90
C GLU A 100 -2.18 -2.17 2.53
N ASP A 101 -1.27 -1.51 1.81
CA ASP A 101 -0.77 -2.03 0.53
C ASP A 101 -0.02 -3.37 0.70
N LEU A 102 0.82 -3.47 1.72
CA LEU A 102 1.55 -4.71 2.04
C LEU A 102 0.58 -5.84 2.43
N ARG A 103 -0.42 -5.55 3.28
CA ARG A 103 -1.48 -6.50 3.66
C ARG A 103 -2.25 -7.00 2.43
N LEU A 104 -2.62 -6.09 1.53
CA LEU A 104 -3.29 -6.43 0.28
C LEU A 104 -2.40 -7.34 -0.58
N LEU A 105 -1.13 -6.99 -0.76
CA LEU A 105 -0.19 -7.80 -1.54
C LEU A 105 -0.04 -9.21 -0.98
N THR A 106 0.13 -9.35 0.34
CA THR A 106 0.23 -10.66 1.00
C THR A 106 -1.05 -11.47 0.88
N ASN A 107 -2.22 -10.84 0.98
CA ASN A 107 -3.50 -11.52 0.81
C ASN A 107 -3.68 -12.05 -0.62
N LEU A 108 -3.29 -11.26 -1.63
CA LEU A 108 -3.33 -11.66 -3.03
C LEU A 108 -2.35 -12.80 -3.32
N ALA A 109 -1.14 -12.74 -2.77
CA ALA A 109 -0.17 -13.82 -2.90
C ALA A 109 -0.69 -15.12 -2.26
N ALA A 110 -1.30 -15.04 -1.08
CA ALA A 110 -1.89 -16.18 -0.40
C ALA A 110 -3.11 -16.78 -1.13
N GLN A 111 -3.77 -16.04 -2.03
CA GLN A 111 -4.83 -16.57 -2.88
C GLN A 111 -4.29 -17.35 -4.10
N GLN A 112 -3.06 -17.07 -4.52
CA GLN A 112 -2.38 -17.83 -5.58
C GLN A 112 -1.58 -19.02 -5.04
N ALA A 113 -1.56 -19.21 -3.71
CA ALA A 113 -0.89 -20.36 -3.11
C ALA A 113 -1.56 -21.66 -3.58
N PRO A 114 -0.80 -22.65 -4.07
CA PRO A 114 -1.34 -23.87 -4.66
C PRO A 114 -2.16 -24.72 -3.68
N GLU A 115 -2.05 -24.46 -2.38
CA GLU A 115 -2.76 -25.17 -1.31
C GLU A 115 -4.20 -24.66 -1.08
N ARG A 116 -4.58 -23.52 -1.67
CA ARG A 116 -5.97 -23.04 -1.64
C ARG A 116 -6.70 -23.52 -2.88
N GLU A 117 -7.51 -24.56 -2.71
CA GLU A 117 -8.65 -24.80 -3.60
C GLU A 117 -9.53 -23.56 -3.55
N VAL A 118 -9.38 -22.68 -4.55
CA VAL A 118 -10.29 -21.56 -4.73
C VAL A 118 -11.64 -22.19 -5.06
N PRO A 119 -12.68 -22.00 -4.23
CA PRO A 119 -13.96 -22.63 -4.49
C PRO A 119 -14.43 -22.20 -5.86
N ASN A 120 -14.93 -23.17 -6.64
CA ASN A 120 -15.56 -22.91 -7.93
C ASN A 120 -16.61 -21.79 -7.74
N LEU A 121 -16.83 -20.95 -8.75
CA LEU A 121 -17.88 -19.92 -8.74
C LEU A 121 -19.23 -20.48 -8.23
N GLU A 122 -19.54 -21.72 -8.60
CA GLU A 122 -20.73 -22.42 -8.11
C GLU A 122 -20.69 -22.66 -6.59
N GLU A 123 -19.58 -23.12 -6.04
CA GLU A 123 -19.38 -23.35 -4.61
C GLU A 123 -19.41 -22.03 -3.82
N TYR A 124 -18.84 -20.96 -4.37
CA TYR A 124 -18.88 -19.63 -3.78
C TYR A 124 -20.33 -19.09 -3.71
N LEU A 125 -21.08 -19.20 -4.81
CA LEU A 125 -22.49 -18.80 -4.84
C LEU A 125 -23.35 -19.64 -3.89
N GLN A 126 -23.06 -20.94 -3.76
CA GLN A 126 -23.72 -21.80 -2.79
C GLN A 126 -23.38 -21.41 -1.35
N ALA A 127 -22.12 -21.06 -1.04
CA ALA A 127 -21.70 -20.63 0.28
C ALA A 127 -22.40 -19.33 0.71
N ILE A 128 -22.51 -18.34 -0.19
CA ILE A 128 -23.27 -17.10 0.05
C ILE A 128 -24.74 -17.41 0.32
N ARG A 129 -25.36 -18.28 -0.49
CA ARG A 129 -26.77 -18.68 -0.32
C ARG A 129 -27.01 -19.42 1.00
N ARG A 130 -26.05 -20.22 1.47
CA ARG A 130 -26.11 -20.91 2.77
C ARG A 130 -25.95 -19.94 3.93
N ALA A 131 -25.01 -18.99 3.84
CA ALA A 131 -24.80 -17.96 4.85
C ALA A 131 -26.00 -17.00 4.98
N GLY A 132 -26.64 -16.63 3.86
CA GLY A 132 -27.87 -15.83 3.86
C GLY A 132 -29.13 -16.57 4.32
N LYS A 133 -29.05 -17.90 4.53
CA LYS A 133 -30.14 -18.74 5.04
C LYS A 133 -29.99 -19.14 6.52
N ALA A 134 -28.94 -18.68 7.22
CA ALA A 134 -28.84 -18.90 8.66
C ALA A 134 -29.99 -18.18 9.37
N PRO A 135 -30.93 -18.90 10.01
CA PRO A 135 -32.04 -18.25 10.69
C PRO A 135 -31.49 -17.48 11.91
N GLN A 136 -31.69 -16.16 11.91
CA GLN A 136 -31.70 -15.38 13.15
C GLN A 136 -32.95 -15.76 13.94
N VAL A 137 -32.94 -16.89 14.62
CA VAL A 137 -33.98 -17.24 15.59
C VAL A 137 -33.31 -17.93 16.78
N MET A 138 -32.71 -17.14 17.67
CA MET A 138 -32.71 -17.48 19.09
C MET A 138 -33.88 -16.74 19.72
N ILE A 139 -35.07 -17.32 19.65
CA ILE A 139 -36.12 -17.00 20.63
C ILE A 139 -35.73 -17.75 21.89
N ILE A 140 -35.20 -17.01 22.87
CA ILE A 140 -35.08 -17.52 24.24
C ILE A 140 -36.51 -17.67 24.73
N LYS A 141 -37.01 -18.91 24.78
CA LYS A 141 -38.25 -19.24 25.50
C LYS A 141 -37.99 -18.95 26.97
N GLY A 142 -38.50 -17.83 27.47
CA GLY A 142 -38.75 -17.65 28.89
C GLY A 142 -39.91 -18.56 29.26
N GLU A 143 -39.61 -19.60 30.05
CA GLU A 143 -40.58 -20.24 30.93
C GLU A 143 -41.15 -19.18 31.88
N ASN A 144 -42.48 -19.14 32.00
CA ASN A 144 -43.22 -18.91 33.25
C ASN A 144 -44.71 -18.96 32.93
N ASP A 145 -45.25 -20.18 32.98
CA ASP A 145 -46.62 -20.43 33.45
C ASP A 145 -46.47 -21.42 34.61
N ASP A 146 -46.48 -20.86 35.83
CA ASP A 146 -47.07 -21.39 37.08
C ASP A 146 -46.80 -20.41 38.24
#